data_AF-A0A0C3PNH4-F1
#
_entry.id   AF-A0A0C3PNH4-F1
#
_cell.length_a   1.000
_cell.length_b   1.000
_cell.length_c   1.000
_cell.angle_alpha   90.00
_cell.angle_beta   90.00
_cell.angle_gamma   90.00
#
_symmetry.space_group_name_H-M   'P 1'
#
loop_
_entity.id
_entity.type
_entity.pdbx_description
1 polymer ?
#
loop_
_entity_poly.entity_id
_entity_poly.type
_entity_poly.pdbx_seq_one_letter_code
_entity_poly.pdbx_strand_id
1 'polypeptide(L)' 'MAFLGLRKWPTPVLRPMAPFIAASGITFYLVKTMQDFGVRSETYAKDPKNPYAAQIAREAHH' A
#
# COMPACT_ATOMS: atom_id res chain seq x y z
N MET A 1 -4.83 19.81 -28.00
CA MET A 1 -6.27 19.49 -27.88
C MET A 1 -6.47 18.74 -26.58
N ALA A 2 -7.33 19.20 -25.68
CA ALA A 2 -7.66 18.45 -24.46
C ALA A 2 -8.40 17.15 -24.84
N PHE A 3 -8.09 16.04 -24.18
CA PHE A 3 -8.81 14.77 -24.33
C PHE A 3 -10.32 15.04 -24.08
N LEU A 4 -11.17 14.69 -25.05
CA LEU A 4 -12.62 14.96 -25.10
C LEU A 4 -13.08 16.41 -25.39
N GLY A 5 -12.19 17.34 -25.74
CA GLY A 5 -12.59 18.73 -26.05
C GLY A 5 -13.12 19.53 -24.85
N LEU A 6 -13.02 18.97 -23.63
CA LEU A 6 -13.44 19.61 -22.39
C LEU A 6 -12.41 20.67 -21.97
N ARG A 7 -12.90 21.83 -21.53
CA ARG A 7 -12.06 22.88 -20.94
C ARG A 7 -11.63 22.49 -19.52
N LYS A 8 -10.33 22.53 -19.24
CA LYS A 8 -9.78 22.39 -17.88
C LYS A 8 -10.02 23.66 -17.06
N TRP A 9 -10.64 23.51 -15.90
CA TRP A 9 -10.82 24.60 -14.93
C TRP A 9 -9.82 24.43 -13.78
N PRO A 10 -9.19 25.52 -13.28
CA PRO A 10 -8.22 25.45 -12.19
C PRO A 10 -8.93 25.32 -10.84
N THR A 11 -9.61 24.19 -10.59
CA THR A 11 -10.27 23.94 -9.32
C THR A 11 -9.26 23.59 -8.23
N PRO A 12 -9.43 24.13 -7.01
CA PRO A 12 -8.53 23.83 -5.90
C PRO A 12 -8.83 22.42 -5.36
N VAL A 13 -8.15 21.40 -5.88
CA VAL A 13 -8.30 20.00 -5.43
C VAL A 13 -7.31 19.64 -4.32
N LEU A 14 -6.03 19.97 -4.51
CA LEU A 14 -4.97 19.53 -3.59
C LEU A 14 -5.15 20.06 -2.16
N ARG A 15 -5.52 21.34 -2.01
CA ARG A 15 -5.62 21.99 -0.70
C ARG A 15 -6.72 21.37 0.19
N PRO A 16 -7.97 21.19 -0.27
CA PRO A 16 -8.97 20.50 0.54
C PRO A 16 -8.72 18.98 0.65
N MET A 17 -8.03 18.37 -0.32
CA MET A 17 -7.71 16.93 -0.27
C MET A 17 -6.50 16.57 0.59
N ALA A 18 -5.68 17.55 0.97
CA ALA A 18 -4.46 17.35 1.76
C ALA A 18 -4.66 16.49 3.04
N PRO A 19 -5.65 16.76 3.92
CA PRO A 19 -5.84 15.92 5.12
C PRO A 19 -6.22 14.47 4.77
N PHE A 20 -6.98 14.25 3.69
CA PHE A 20 -7.36 12.91 3.26
C PHE A 20 -6.18 12.14 2.68
N ILE A 21 -5.36 12.80 1.84
CA ILE A 21 -4.13 12.21 1.30
C ILE A 21 -3.18 11.84 2.44
N ALA A 22 -3.01 12.73 3.42
CA ALA A 22 -2.17 12.46 4.58
C ALA A 22 -2.69 11.27 5.39
N ALA A 23 -3.99 11.25 5.70
CA ALA A 23 -4.62 10.14 6.41
C ALA A 23 -4.47 8.81 5.65
N SER A 24 -4.72 8.80 4.33
CA SER A 24 -4.52 7.63 3.49
C SER A 24 -3.08 7.13 3.51
N GLY A 25 -2.09 8.04 3.45
CA GLY A 25 -0.68 7.68 3.56
C GLY A 25 -0.35 7.00 4.90
N ILE A 26 -0.87 7.55 6.00
CA ILE A 26 -0.70 6.98 7.34
C ILE A 26 -1.35 5.60 7.43
N THR A 27 -2.62 5.47 7.03
CA THR A 27 -3.33 4.20 7.05
C THR A 27 -2.65 3.15 6.19
N PHE A 28 -2.18 3.52 5.00
CA PHE A 28 -1.46 2.60 4.13
C PHE A 28 -0.18 2.09 4.78
N TYR A 29 0.59 2.97 5.42
CA TYR A 29 1.79 2.57 6.15
C TYR A 29 1.48 1.58 7.27
N LEU A 30 0.46 1.86 8.09
CA LEU A 30 0.06 0.99 9.19
C LEU A 30 -0.47 -0.36 8.72
N VAL A 31 -1.31 -0.39 7.69
CA VAL A 31 -1.81 -1.64 7.12
C VAL A 31 -0.67 -2.45 6.52
N LYS A 32 0.26 -1.80 5.82
CA LYS A 32 1.45 -2.48 5.27
C LYS A 32 2.27 -3.13 6.38
N THR A 33 2.57 -2.41 7.47
CA THR A 33 3.37 -3.00 8.56
C THR A 33 2.64 -4.16 9.23
N MET A 34 1.34 -4.04 9.48
CA MET A 34 0.54 -5.14 10.02
C MET A 34 0.50 -6.36 9.08
N GLN A 35 0.38 -6.14 7.77
CA GLN A 35 0.42 -7.21 6.78
C GLN A 35 1.80 -7.89 6.75
N ASP A 36 2.89 -7.13 6.80
CA ASP A 36 4.25 -7.66 6.84
C ASP A 36 4.45 -8.60 8.05
N PHE A 37 3.90 -8.25 9.22
CA PHE A 37 3.90 -9.16 10.39
C PHE A 37 3.00 -10.38 10.19
N GLY A 38 1.80 -10.19 9.65
CA GLY A 38 0.82 -11.25 9.43
C GLY A 38 1.36 -12.36 8.51
N VAL A 39 1.96 -11.99 7.39
CA VAL A 39 2.53 -12.97 6.44
C VAL A 39 3.76 -13.70 6.99
N ARG A 40 4.41 -13.18 8.03
CA ARG A 40 5.56 -13.78 8.72
C ARG A 40 5.19 -14.59 9.96
N SER A 41 3.93 -14.54 10.38
CA SER A 41 3.45 -15.31 11.54
C SER A 41 3.56 -16.82 11.30
N GLU A 42 3.70 -17.60 12.38
CA GLU A 42 3.91 -19.05 12.32
C GLU A 42 2.85 -19.78 11.47
N THR A 43 1.61 -19.32 11.54
CA THR A 43 0.48 -19.88 10.79
C THR A 43 0.61 -19.69 9.28
N TYR A 44 1.16 -18.56 8.82
CA TYR A 44 1.12 -18.14 7.41
C TYR A 44 2.50 -18.08 6.73
N ALA A 45 3.59 -18.13 7.49
CA ALA A 45 4.95 -18.05 6.95
C ALA A 45 5.29 -19.18 5.96
N LYS A 46 4.67 -20.36 6.14
CA LYS A 46 4.87 -21.54 5.31
C LYS A 46 3.66 -21.88 4.42
N ASP A 47 2.64 -21.01 4.39
CA ASP A 47 1.47 -21.23 3.53
C ASP A 47 1.91 -21.15 2.06
N PRO A 48 1.60 -22.15 1.22
CA PRO A 48 1.94 -22.13 -0.21
C PRO A 48 1.30 -20.95 -0.99
N LYS A 49 0.26 -20.32 -0.44
CA LYS A 49 -0.38 -19.14 -1.03
C LYS A 49 0.31 -17.83 -0.65
N ASN A 50 1.22 -17.85 0.32
CA ASN A 50 1.95 -16.66 0.72
C ASN A 50 3.02 -16.32 -0.33
N PRO A 51 2.87 -15.20 -1.07
CA PRO A 51 3.81 -14.83 -2.12
C PRO A 51 5.22 -14.51 -1.57
N TYR A 52 5.33 -14.25 -0.27
CA TYR A 52 6.60 -13.93 0.39
C TYR A 52 7.27 -15.15 1.04
N ALA A 53 6.68 -16.34 0.99
CA ALA A 53 7.21 -17.53 1.67
C ALA A 53 8.68 -17.83 1.31
N ALA A 54 9.04 -17.71 0.02
CA ALA A 54 10.41 -17.93 -0.45
C ALA A 54 11.40 -16.87 0.08
N GLN A 55 10.96 -15.61 0.19
CA GLN A 55 11.78 -14.54 0.76
C GLN A 55 11.95 -14.73 2.26
N ILE A 56 10.86 -15.01 2.99
CA ILE A 56 10.85 -15.24 4.43
C ILE A 56 11.75 -16.42 4.80
N ALA A 57 11.69 -17.52 4.03
CA ALA A 57 12.55 -18.68 4.24
C ALA A 57 14.04 -18.32 4.08
N ARG A 58 14.41 -17.54 3.06
CA ARG A 58 15.80 -17.08 2.88
C ARG A 58 16.27 -16.23 4.04
N GLU A 59 15.46 -15.26 4.48
CA GLU A 59 15.78 -14.38 5.61
C GLU A 59 15.92 -15.13 6.94
N ALA A 60 15.19 -16.24 7.13
CA ALA A 60 15.29 -17.06 8.33
C ALA A 60 16.52 -17.99 8.38
N HIS A 61 17.21 -18.19 7.25
CA HIS A 61 18.42 -19.02 7.15
C HIS A 61 19.74 -18.22 7.29
N HIS A 62 19.66 -16.90 7.43
CA HIS A 62 20.78 -16.01 7.71
C HIS A 62 20.84 -15.64 9.19
#